data_AF-A0ABD7MVL1-F1
#
_entry.id   AF-A0ABD7MVL1-F1
#
_cell.length_a   1.000
_cell.length_b   1.000
_cell.length_c   1.000
_cell.angle_alpha   90.00
_cell.angle_beta   90.00
_cell.angle_gamma   90.00
#
_symmetry.space_group_name_H-M   'P 1'
#
loop_
_entity.id
_entity.type
_entity.pdbx_description
1 polymer ?
#
loop_
_entity_poly.entity_id
_entity_poly.type
_entity_poly.pdbx_seq_one_letter_code
_entity_poly.pdbx_strand_id
1 'polypeptide(L)'
;MKYFWYDVIAVLAFAIFARAAHGGLGILQILDTWWPFLIGTALGWLLIRARNPLALGNGAIVWVATAAAGLTVWGIRHGQVPHWSFMIVATVMSGILLLGWRVVAGKLHSTKVKG
;
A
#
# COMPACT_ATOMS: atom_id res chain seq x y z
N MET A 1 -11.12 -10.58 -6.20
CA MET A 1 -11.15 -9.24 -6.83
C MET A 1 -11.50 -8.11 -5.86
N LYS A 2 -12.64 -8.09 -5.15
CA LYS A 2 -13.03 -6.93 -4.29
C LYS A 2 -11.95 -6.38 -3.34
N TYR A 3 -11.18 -7.25 -2.72
CA TYR A 3 -10.11 -6.87 -1.78
C TYR A 3 -8.91 -6.18 -2.46
N PHE A 4 -8.70 -6.41 -3.75
CA PHE A 4 -7.68 -5.70 -4.51
C PHE A 4 -8.00 -4.21 -4.55
N TRP A 5 -9.27 -3.86 -4.82
CA TRP A 5 -9.71 -2.47 -4.83
C TRP A 5 -9.55 -1.79 -3.47
N TYR A 6 -9.66 -2.51 -2.35
CA TYR A 6 -9.36 -1.95 -1.03
C TYR A 6 -7.88 -1.61 -0.88
N ASP A 7 -6.96 -2.42 -1.42
CA ASP A 7 -5.54 -2.07 -1.44
C ASP A 7 -5.25 -0.90 -2.37
N VAL A 8 -5.88 -0.86 -3.55
CA VAL A 8 -5.78 0.26 -4.49
C VAL A 8 -6.19 1.57 -3.81
N ILE A 9 -7.31 1.56 -3.09
CA ILE A 9 -7.81 2.71 -2.31
C ILE A 9 -6.88 3.03 -1.13
N ALA A 10 -6.37 2.02 -0.41
CA ALA A 10 -5.44 2.21 0.69
C ALA A 10 -4.14 2.88 0.23
N VAL A 11 -3.61 2.48 -0.92
CA VAL A 11 -2.41 3.09 -1.52
C VAL A 11 -2.70 4.46 -2.08
N LEU A 12 -3.92 4.72 -2.56
CA LEU A 12 -4.34 6.08 -2.95
C LEU A 12 -4.43 7.00 -1.74
N ALA A 13 -5.01 6.53 -0.64
CA ALA A 13 -5.07 7.27 0.63
C ALA A 13 -3.64 7.56 1.15
N PHE A 14 -2.74 6.59 1.08
CA PHE A 14 -1.32 6.78 1.36
C PHE A 14 -0.72 7.92 0.53
N ALA A 15 -0.91 7.90 -0.79
CA ALA A 15 -0.38 8.94 -1.68
C ALA A 15 -0.94 10.32 -1.36
N ILE A 16 -2.24 10.43 -1.05
CA ILE A 16 -2.89 11.67 -0.62
C ILE A 16 -2.27 12.18 0.68
N PHE A 17 -2.14 11.33 1.71
CA PHE A 17 -1.57 11.73 3.00
C PHE A 17 -0.09 12.12 2.89
N ALA A 18 0.69 11.37 2.11
CA ALA A 18 2.08 11.69 1.84
C ALA A 18 2.22 13.07 1.18
N ARG A 19 1.38 13.37 0.17
CA ARG A 19 1.41 14.66 -0.52
C ARG A 19 0.89 15.81 0.35
N ALA A 20 -0.18 15.58 1.12
CA ALA A 20 -0.72 16.56 2.06
C ALA A 20 0.32 16.97 3.12
N ALA A 21 1.07 16.01 3.66
CA ALA A 21 2.14 16.27 4.63
C ALA A 21 3.32 17.10 4.08
N HIS A 22 3.48 17.12 2.75
CA HIS A 22 4.53 17.86 2.05
C HIS A 22 4.00 19.04 1.23
N GLY A 23 2.77 19.50 1.50
CA GLY A 23 2.22 20.75 0.95
C GLY A 23 1.66 20.67 -0.48
N GLY A 24 1.34 19.48 -0.99
CA GLY A 24 0.78 19.30 -2.33
C GLY A 24 -0.51 18.49 -2.33
N LEU A 25 -1.56 18.96 -3.02
CA LEU A 25 -2.80 18.19 -3.28
C LEU A 25 -3.23 18.22 -4.74
N GLY A 26 -2.33 18.64 -5.65
CA GLY A 26 -2.60 18.58 -7.08
C GLY A 26 -2.81 17.14 -7.54
N ILE A 27 -3.82 16.90 -8.37
CA ILE A 27 -4.20 15.55 -8.85
C ILE A 27 -3.01 14.82 -9.46
N LEU A 28 -2.26 15.48 -10.35
CA LEU A 28 -1.08 14.88 -10.98
C LEU A 28 0.00 14.52 -9.96
N GLN A 29 0.20 15.31 -8.90
CA GLN A 29 1.21 15.02 -7.86
C GLN A 29 0.83 13.79 -7.02
N ILE A 30 -0.46 13.62 -6.75
CA ILE A 30 -1.00 12.45 -6.07
C ILE A 30 -0.80 11.23 -6.96
N LEU A 31 -1.20 11.31 -8.23
CA LEU A 31 -1.05 10.21 -9.19
C LEU A 31 0.42 9.83 -9.38
N ASP A 32 1.33 10.80 -9.45
CA ASP A 32 2.78 10.58 -9.57
C ASP A 32 3.38 9.86 -8.36
N THR A 33 2.79 10.05 -7.18
CA THR A 33 3.15 9.32 -5.96
C THR A 33 2.49 7.96 -5.89
N TRP A 34 1.28 7.82 -6.43
CA TRP A 34 0.45 6.63 -6.31
C TRP A 34 0.86 5.49 -7.23
N TRP A 35 1.08 5.77 -8.52
CA TRP A 35 1.30 4.73 -9.53
C TRP A 35 2.50 3.79 -9.23
N PRO A 36 3.64 4.26 -8.68
CA PRO A 36 4.76 3.38 -8.37
C PRO A 36 4.40 2.32 -7.32
N PHE A 37 3.66 2.73 -6.29
CA PHE A 37 3.21 1.85 -5.22
C PHE A 37 2.09 0.92 -5.72
N LEU A 38 1.20 1.42 -6.57
CA LEU A 38 0.16 0.61 -7.21
C LEU A 38 0.75 -0.56 -8.02
N ILE A 39 1.87 -0.36 -8.73
CA ILE A 39 2.57 -1.44 -9.43
C ILE A 39 2.98 -2.52 -8.42
N GLY A 40 3.61 -2.15 -7.31
CA GLY A 40 4.00 -3.09 -6.28
C GLY A 40 2.81 -3.82 -5.65
N THR A 41 1.68 -3.13 -5.47
CA THR A 41 0.42 -3.75 -5.02
C THR A 41 -0.07 -4.80 -6.02
N ALA A 42 -0.09 -4.48 -7.31
CA ALA A 42 -0.48 -5.43 -8.36
C ALA A 42 0.47 -6.65 -8.39
N LEU A 43 1.78 -6.43 -8.30
CA LEU A 43 2.78 -7.50 -8.21
C LEU A 43 2.57 -8.37 -6.98
N GLY A 44 2.34 -7.77 -5.82
CA GLY A 44 2.02 -8.48 -4.58
C GLY A 44 0.79 -9.38 -4.73
N TRP A 45 -0.25 -8.89 -5.40
CA TRP A 45 -1.46 -9.65 -5.70
C TRP A 45 -1.22 -10.84 -6.64
N LEU A 46 -0.34 -10.67 -7.62
CA LEU A 46 0.12 -11.76 -8.48
C LEU A 46 0.90 -12.81 -7.68
N LEU A 47 1.81 -12.39 -6.79
CA LEU A 47 2.61 -13.28 -5.94
C LEU A 47 1.73 -14.15 -5.03
N ILE A 48 0.71 -13.56 -4.40
CA ILE A 48 -0.25 -14.33 -3.58
C ILE A 48 -1.32 -15.05 -4.40
N ARG A 49 -1.34 -14.86 -5.74
CA ARG A 49 -2.32 -15.41 -6.68
C ARG A 49 -3.77 -15.17 -6.26
N ALA A 50 -4.03 -13.99 -5.69
CA ALA A 50 -5.32 -13.61 -5.11
C ALA A 50 -5.89 -14.57 -4.04
N ARG A 51 -5.08 -15.50 -3.49
CA ARG A 51 -5.53 -16.49 -2.50
C ARG A 51 -5.55 -15.89 -1.09
N ASN A 52 -6.53 -16.29 -0.28
CA ASN A 52 -6.66 -15.90 1.13
C ASN A 52 -6.32 -14.41 1.41
N PRO A 53 -6.98 -13.45 0.74
CA PRO A 53 -6.56 -12.04 0.73
C PRO A 53 -6.64 -11.35 2.10
N LEU A 54 -7.42 -11.90 3.03
CA LEU A 54 -7.53 -11.42 4.41
C LEU A 54 -6.44 -11.97 5.34
N ALA A 55 -5.67 -12.99 4.92
CA ALA A 55 -4.59 -13.52 5.73
C ALA A 55 -3.47 -12.48 5.88
N LEU A 56 -3.03 -12.22 7.11
CA LEU A 56 -2.01 -11.21 7.38
C LEU A 56 -0.66 -11.52 6.71
N GLY A 57 -0.29 -12.79 6.60
CA GLY A 57 0.90 -13.20 5.84
C GLY A 57 0.84 -12.79 4.37
N ASN A 58 -0.31 -12.98 3.72
CA ASN A 58 -0.51 -12.53 2.34
C ASN A 58 -0.57 -11.00 2.23
N GLY A 59 -1.17 -10.33 3.23
CA GLY A 59 -1.13 -8.88 3.35
C GLY A 59 0.30 -8.35 3.45
N ALA A 60 1.17 -9.02 4.21
CA ALA A 60 2.58 -8.65 4.35
C ALA A 60 3.34 -8.78 3.03
N ILE A 61 3.07 -9.83 2.24
CA ILE A 61 3.65 -9.98 0.88
C ILE A 61 3.24 -8.80 -0.01
N VAL A 62 1.94 -8.44 -0.02
CA VAL A 62 1.44 -7.30 -0.79
C VAL A 62 2.09 -5.99 -0.34
N TRP A 63 2.20 -5.78 0.97
CA TRP A 63 2.83 -4.61 1.56
C TRP A 63 4.31 -4.47 1.19
N VAL A 64 5.10 -5.54 1.37
CA VAL A 64 6.53 -5.53 1.03
C VAL A 64 6.73 -5.27 -0.46
N ALA A 65 5.96 -5.92 -1.34
CA ALA A 65 6.01 -5.66 -2.78
C ALA A 65 5.64 -4.21 -3.11
N THR A 66 4.62 -3.66 -2.45
CA THR A 66 4.17 -2.26 -2.60
C THR A 66 5.25 -1.26 -2.21
N ALA A 67 5.84 -1.41 -1.02
CA ALA A 67 6.87 -0.52 -0.53
C ALA A 67 8.16 -0.62 -1.36
N ALA A 68 8.59 -1.85 -1.69
CA ALA A 68 9.78 -2.09 -2.50
C ALA A 68 9.65 -1.45 -3.88
N ALA A 69 8.57 -1.73 -4.61
CA ALA A 69 8.37 -1.14 -5.94
C ALA A 69 8.28 0.39 -5.88
N GLY A 70 7.52 0.94 -4.93
CA GLY A 70 7.37 2.38 -4.78
C GLY A 70 8.70 3.10 -4.53
N LEU A 71 9.51 2.61 -3.60
CA LEU A 71 10.81 3.19 -3.26
C LEU A 71 11.85 2.96 -4.36
N THR A 72 11.85 1.79 -5.03
CA THR A 72 12.76 1.51 -6.14
C THR A 72 12.46 2.41 -7.34
N VAL A 73 11.20 2.51 -7.76
CA VAL A 73 10.80 3.39 -8.87
C VAL A 73 11.08 4.85 -8.52
N TRP A 74 10.84 5.26 -7.27
CA TRP A 74 11.22 6.60 -6.80
C TRP A 74 12.73 6.82 -6.99
N GLY A 75 13.57 5.88 -6.56
CA GLY A 75 15.02 6.00 -6.63
C GLY A 75 15.54 6.07 -8.07
N ILE A 76 14.97 5.26 -8.97
CA ILE A 76 15.26 5.31 -10.40
C ILE A 76 14.91 6.68 -10.98
N ARG A 77 13.73 7.23 -10.66
CA ARG A 77 13.27 8.53 -11.19
C ARG A 77 14.13 9.71 -10.72
N HIS A 78 14.72 9.63 -9.53
CA HIS A 78 15.48 10.73 -8.93
C HIS A 78 17.00 10.52 -8.99
N GLY A 79 17.49 9.39 -9.50
CA GLY A 79 18.91 9.08 -9.61
C GLY A 79 19.63 8.95 -8.26
N GLN A 80 18.91 8.66 -7.16
CA GLN A 80 19.46 8.56 -5.82
C GLN A 80 18.63 7.65 -4.92
N VAL A 81 19.24 7.17 -3.83
CA VAL A 81 18.51 6.44 -2.79
C VAL A 81 17.66 7.43 -1.99
N PRO A 82 16.37 7.13 -1.73
CA PRO A 82 15.54 8.00 -0.92
C PRO A 82 16.13 8.21 0.48
N HIS A 83 15.91 9.39 1.06
CA HIS A 83 16.34 9.65 2.43
C HIS A 83 15.76 8.61 3.39
N TRP A 84 16.54 8.15 4.37
CA TRP A 84 16.16 7.03 5.22
C TRP A 84 14.85 7.26 5.99
N SER A 85 14.61 8.49 6.45
CA SER A 85 13.35 8.86 7.12
C SER A 85 12.15 8.72 6.19
N PHE A 86 12.28 9.10 4.92
CA PHE A 86 11.22 8.91 3.92
C PHE A 86 10.95 7.43 3.67
N MET A 87 12.00 6.60 3.55
CA MET A 87 11.83 5.16 3.37
C MET A 87 11.07 4.52 4.54
N ILE A 88 11.40 4.89 5.77
CA ILE A 88 10.72 4.39 6.97
C ILE A 88 9.25 4.84 6.97
N VAL A 89 8.98 6.14 6.82
CA VAL A 89 7.62 6.67 6.88
C VAL A 89 6.75 6.10 5.76
N ALA A 90 7.26 6.06 4.53
CA ALA A 90 6.53 5.49 3.39
C ALA A 90 6.19 4.01 3.62
N THR A 91 7.15 3.23 4.11
CA THR A 91 6.97 1.79 4.37
C THR A 91 5.97 1.56 5.50
N VAL A 92 6.10 2.28 6.62
CA VAL A 92 5.23 2.11 7.79
C VAL A 92 3.80 2.58 7.50
N MET A 93 3.62 3.73 6.84
CA MET A 93 2.28 4.26 6.51
C MET A 93 1.54 3.38 5.50
N SER A 94 2.21 2.94 4.44
CA SER A 94 1.62 1.98 3.50
C SER A 94 1.29 0.65 4.19
N GLY A 95 2.13 0.19 5.12
CA GLY A 95 1.89 -1.02 5.92
C GLY A 95 0.67 -0.91 6.83
N ILE A 96 0.54 0.20 7.55
CA ILE A 96 -0.63 0.47 8.41
C ILE A 96 -1.91 0.47 7.57
N LEU A 97 -1.91 1.11 6.41
CA LEU A 97 -3.11 1.18 5.57
C LEU A 97 -3.47 -0.18 4.97
N LEU A 98 -2.50 -0.89 4.37
CA LEU A 98 -2.73 -2.20 3.76
C LEU A 98 -3.08 -3.29 4.78
N LEU A 99 -2.36 -3.37 5.89
CA LEU A 99 -2.59 -4.41 6.90
C LEU A 99 -3.76 -4.04 7.83
N GLY A 100 -3.94 -2.76 8.14
CA GLY A 100 -4.96 -2.27 9.07
C GLY A 100 -6.38 -2.62 8.62
N TRP A 101 -6.71 -2.37 7.34
CA TRP A 101 -8.05 -2.72 6.84
C TRP A 101 -8.30 -4.23 6.87
N ARG A 102 -7.27 -5.06 6.64
CA ARG A 102 -7.38 -6.53 6.73
C ARG A 102 -7.66 -7.00 8.15
N VAL A 103 -6.99 -6.40 9.15
CA VAL A 103 -7.25 -6.68 10.57
C VAL A 103 -8.70 -6.36 10.91
N VAL A 104 -9.20 -5.19 10.49
CA VAL A 104 -10.59 -4.79 10.73
C VAL A 104 -11.57 -5.74 10.04
N ALA A 105 -11.36 -6.04 8.76
CA ALA A 105 -12.21 -6.95 8.01
C ALA A 105 -12.22 -8.37 8.58
N GLY A 106 -11.07 -8.88 9.03
CA GLY A 106 -10.94 -10.19 9.67
C GLY A 106 -11.72 -10.27 11.00
N LYS A 107 -11.67 -9.19 11.81
CA LYS A 107 -12.46 -9.09 13.04
C LYS A 107 -13.97 -9.07 12.75
N LEU A 108 -14.41 -8.27 11.78
CA LEU A 108 -15.82 -8.19 11.36
C LEU A 108 -16.35 -9.50 10.76
N HIS A 109 -15.49 -10.27 10.09
CA HIS A 109 -15.86 -11.58 9.58
C HIS A 109 -16.03 -12.59 10.74
N SER A 110 -15.12 -12.55 11.71
CA SER A 110 -15.16 -13.43 12.88
C SER A 110 -16.36 -13.19 13.79
N THR A 111 -16.86 -11.95 13.89
CA THR A 111 -18.05 -11.63 14.68
C THR A 111 -19.33 -12.15 14.05
N LYS A 112 -19.48 -12.05 12.71
CA LYS A 112 -20.66 -12.56 11.99
C LYS A 112 -20.82 -14.08 12.04
N VAL A 113 -19.75 -14.84 12.22
CA VAL A 113 -19.81 -16.31 12.29
C VAL A 113 -20.27 -16.80 13.67
N LYS A 114 -20.16 -15.95 14.70
CA LYS A 114 -20.44 -16.32 16.11
C LYS A 114 -21.84 -15.93 16.60
N GLY A 115 -22.60 -15.16 15.84
CA GLY A 115 -23.97 -14.74 16.19
C GLY A 115 -24.97 -15.31 15.20
#